data_AF-A0A957K4G1-F1
#
_entry.id   AF-A0A957K4G1-F1
#
_cell.length_a   1.000
_cell.length_b   1.000
_cell.length_c   1.000
_cell.angle_alpha   90.00
_cell.angle_beta   90.00
_cell.angle_gamma   90.00
#
_symmetry.space_group_name_H-M   'P 1'
#
loop_
_entity.id
_entity.type
_entity.pdbx_description
1 polymer ?
#
loop_
_entity_poly.entity_id
_entity_poly.type
_entity_poly.pdbx_seq_one_letter_code
_entity_poly.pdbx_strand_id
1 'polypeptide(L)'
;RVMAFGFEAEQVPAGADHLLATDFQPNQAGGSDFLVTLNGETLGLVRLRLAGRHNVLNALAALAVGLHEEIPFQECSQALASFGGVNRRLQHIGTAGDVVIVDDYGHHPTEIRVILAALRQQYGERKLWAVWQPHTYSRTKLLQREFAAAFGAADEVIVLDIYRSRETDTLGIDSAQVVAQMTHPAAHYIGAREAAAAYLLDHIQPGDVLVTFGAGDGNAVGQWVLDGLKANLNRRQVS
;
A
#
# COMPACT_ATOMS: atom_id res chain seq x y z
N ARG A 1 -0.56 -4.49 31.72
CA ARG A 1 0.90 -4.28 31.87
C ARG A 1 1.32 -3.44 30.65
N VAL A 2 2.07 -2.35 30.83
CA VAL A 2 2.49 -1.49 29.70
C VAL A 2 3.81 -2.02 29.16
N MET A 3 3.91 -2.20 27.84
CA MET A 3 5.14 -2.61 27.17
C MET A 3 5.52 -1.55 26.13
N ALA A 4 6.73 -1.01 26.24
CA ALA A 4 7.33 -0.11 25.27
C ALA A 4 8.23 -0.92 24.31
N PHE A 5 8.43 -0.42 23.09
CA PHE A 5 9.30 -1.05 22.12
C PHE A 5 10.11 -0.04 21.30
N GLY A 6 11.32 -0.42 20.89
CA GLY A 6 12.19 0.49 20.14
C GLY A 6 13.60 -0.05 19.89
N PHE A 7 14.50 0.83 19.44
CA PHE A 7 15.93 0.53 19.30
C PHE A 7 16.75 0.99 20.51
N GLU A 8 16.19 1.88 21.31
CA GLU A 8 16.85 2.52 22.45
C GLU A 8 15.86 2.52 23.62
N ALA A 9 16.39 2.48 24.84
CA ALA A 9 15.58 2.54 26.06
C ALA A 9 15.16 3.98 26.43
N GLU A 10 15.61 4.99 25.68
CA GLU A 10 15.26 6.38 25.92
C GLU A 10 13.76 6.57 25.63
N GLN A 11 13.02 7.04 26.64
CA GLN A 11 11.56 7.29 26.66
C GLN A 11 10.65 6.18 27.24
N VAL A 12 11.17 5.17 27.95
CA VAL A 12 10.31 4.17 28.61
C VAL A 12 9.77 4.71 29.96
N PRO A 13 8.44 4.72 30.19
CA PRO A 13 7.87 5.08 31.49
C PRO A 13 8.38 4.15 32.60
N ALA A 14 8.64 4.70 33.79
CA ALA A 14 9.05 3.91 34.95
C ALA A 14 8.03 2.78 35.25
N GLY A 15 8.49 1.53 35.27
CA GLY A 15 7.66 0.35 35.52
C GLY A 15 7.05 -0.31 34.28
N ALA A 16 7.34 0.18 33.07
CA ALA A 16 6.98 -0.52 31.83
C ALA A 16 8.05 -1.56 31.44
N ASP A 17 7.62 -2.67 30.87
CA ASP A 17 8.55 -3.59 30.21
C ASP A 17 9.07 -2.97 28.92
N HIS A 18 10.31 -3.29 28.54
CA HIS A 18 10.92 -2.78 27.31
C HIS A 18 11.37 -3.91 26.40
N LEU A 19 10.82 -3.90 25.19
CA LEU A 19 11.18 -4.82 24.11
C LEU A 19 12.07 -4.08 23.09
N LEU A 20 13.37 -4.39 23.06
CA LEU A 20 14.32 -3.65 22.25
C LEU A 20 14.88 -4.50 21.10
N ALA A 21 15.11 -3.87 19.95
CA ALA A 21 15.92 -4.44 18.88
C ALA A 21 17.38 -3.99 18.99
N THR A 22 18.28 -4.96 19.10
CA THR A 22 19.74 -4.75 19.11
C THR A 22 20.39 -5.51 17.96
N ASP A 23 21.66 -5.21 17.65
CA ASP A 23 22.43 -5.87 16.59
C ASP A 23 21.72 -5.91 15.23
N PHE A 24 21.03 -4.81 14.90
CA PHE A 24 20.31 -4.66 13.63
C PHE A 24 21.28 -4.66 12.44
N GLN A 25 21.01 -5.57 11.49
CA GLN A 25 21.80 -5.70 10.26
C GLN A 25 20.93 -6.15 9.07
N PRO A 26 21.26 -5.75 7.83
CA PRO A 26 20.66 -6.33 6.64
C PRO A 26 20.98 -7.83 6.52
N ASN A 27 20.07 -8.63 5.98
CA ASN A 27 20.29 -10.07 5.74
C ASN A 27 20.30 -10.43 4.24
N GLN A 28 20.73 -11.66 3.93
CA GLN A 28 20.84 -12.13 2.53
C GLN A 28 19.50 -12.30 1.81
N ALA A 29 18.37 -12.31 2.53
CA ALA A 29 17.03 -12.36 1.96
C ALA A 29 16.52 -10.95 1.54
N GLY A 30 17.36 -9.92 1.60
CA GLY A 30 16.99 -8.54 1.32
C GLY A 30 16.19 -7.86 2.44
N GLY A 31 16.12 -8.50 3.62
CA GLY A 31 15.44 -7.99 4.80
C GLY A 31 16.41 -7.61 5.91
N SER A 32 15.99 -7.81 7.17
CA SER A 32 16.75 -7.39 8.35
C SER A 32 16.80 -8.49 9.42
N ASP A 33 17.94 -8.65 10.07
CA ASP A 33 18.14 -9.48 11.25
C ASP A 33 18.42 -8.58 12.47
N PHE A 34 17.88 -8.94 13.64
CA PHE A 34 18.13 -8.23 14.91
C PHE A 34 17.86 -9.15 16.10
N LEU A 35 18.58 -8.94 17.19
CA LEU A 35 18.26 -9.57 18.48
C LEU A 35 17.15 -8.80 19.17
N VAL A 36 16.25 -9.53 19.83
CA VAL A 36 15.21 -8.97 20.69
C VAL A 36 15.58 -9.18 22.14
N THR A 37 15.57 -8.09 22.91
CA THR A 37 15.72 -8.13 24.36
C THR A 37 14.44 -7.69 25.06
N LEU A 38 14.07 -8.35 26.15
CA LEU A 38 13.00 -7.97 27.05
C LEU A 38 13.60 -7.66 28.40
N ASN A 39 13.47 -6.42 28.86
CA ASN A 39 14.03 -5.98 30.14
C ASN A 39 15.54 -6.23 30.29
N GLY A 40 16.29 -6.15 29.17
CA GLY A 40 17.73 -6.44 29.11
C GLY A 40 18.07 -7.92 28.92
N GLU A 41 17.10 -8.83 29.06
CA GLU A 41 17.30 -10.26 28.79
C GLU A 41 17.10 -10.56 27.30
N THR A 42 18.04 -11.25 26.67
CA THR A 42 17.93 -11.61 25.24
C THR A 42 16.94 -12.76 25.05
N LEU A 43 15.84 -12.51 24.34
CA LEU A 43 14.87 -13.53 23.95
C LEU A 43 15.34 -14.35 22.76
N GLY A 44 16.01 -13.71 21.80
CA GLY A 44 16.61 -14.37 20.65
C GLY A 44 16.63 -13.54 19.37
N LEU A 45 17.02 -14.20 18.28
CA LEU A 45 17.16 -13.60 16.95
C LEU A 45 15.83 -13.59 16.20
N VAL A 46 15.46 -12.43 15.69
CA VAL A 46 14.36 -12.25 14.73
C VAL A 46 14.96 -11.98 13.36
N ARG A 47 14.40 -12.64 12.34
CA ARG A 47 14.74 -12.44 10.94
C ARG A 47 13.51 -11.97 10.21
N LEU A 48 13.61 -10.85 9.50
CA LEU A 48 12.55 -10.33 8.65
C LEU A 48 12.96 -10.45 7.19
N ARG A 49 11.98 -10.69 6.32
CA ARG A 49 12.14 -10.53 4.87
C ARG A 49 12.04 -9.07 4.41
N LEU A 50 11.73 -8.16 5.35
CA LEU A 50 11.53 -6.74 5.09
C LEU A 50 12.71 -5.91 5.57
N ALA A 51 13.16 -4.99 4.74
CA ALA A 51 14.24 -4.06 5.05
C ALA A 51 13.75 -2.86 5.87
N GLY A 52 14.64 -2.30 6.68
CA GLY A 52 14.48 -0.96 7.26
C GLY A 52 13.92 -0.92 8.68
N ARG A 53 14.32 0.12 9.41
CA ARG A 53 14.02 0.30 10.85
C ARG A 53 12.53 0.35 11.17
N HIS A 54 11.69 0.90 10.28
CA HIS A 54 10.25 0.95 10.48
C HIS A 54 9.62 -0.46 10.51
N ASN A 55 10.10 -1.40 9.69
CA ASN A 55 9.61 -2.78 9.70
C ASN A 55 10.08 -3.53 10.96
N VAL A 56 11.25 -3.20 11.48
CA VAL A 56 11.70 -3.68 12.80
C VAL A 56 10.77 -3.16 13.91
N LEU A 57 10.42 -1.87 13.89
CA LEU A 57 9.46 -1.30 14.85
C LEU A 57 8.09 -1.97 14.76
N ASN A 58 7.58 -2.22 13.55
CA ASN A 58 6.34 -2.95 13.34
C ASN A 58 6.43 -4.39 13.87
N ALA A 59 7.55 -5.08 13.65
CA ALA A 59 7.78 -6.42 14.16
C ALA A 59 7.85 -6.46 15.68
N LEU A 60 8.52 -5.49 16.31
CA LEU A 60 8.56 -5.36 17.77
C LEU A 60 7.16 -5.08 18.36
N ALA A 61 6.36 -4.23 17.71
CA ALA A 61 4.99 -3.98 18.11
C ALA A 61 4.15 -5.27 18.07
N ALA A 62 4.27 -6.06 17.00
CA ALA A 62 3.59 -7.35 16.88
C ALA A 62 4.08 -8.38 17.92
N LEU A 63 5.39 -8.44 18.17
CA LEU A 63 5.97 -9.28 19.22
C LEU A 63 5.46 -8.87 20.61
N ALA A 64 5.40 -7.58 20.91
CA ALA A 64 4.90 -7.08 22.19
C ALA A 64 3.47 -7.55 22.46
N VAL A 65 2.60 -7.49 21.44
CA VAL A 65 1.23 -8.01 21.52
C VAL A 65 1.22 -9.53 21.68
N GLY A 66 1.98 -10.28 20.87
CA GLY A 66 2.03 -11.75 20.96
C GLY A 66 2.51 -12.24 22.33
N LEU A 67 3.57 -11.63 22.87
CA LEU A 67 4.07 -11.94 24.21
C LEU A 67 3.07 -11.56 25.31
N HIS A 68 2.30 -10.48 25.12
CA HIS A 68 1.24 -10.10 26.05
C HIS A 68 0.12 -11.15 26.10
N GLU A 69 -0.20 -11.75 24.96
CA GLU A 69 -1.15 -12.87 24.82
C GLU A 69 -0.52 -14.24 25.13
N GLU A 70 0.65 -14.25 25.79
CA GLU A 70 1.37 -15.45 26.23
C GLU A 70 1.78 -16.41 25.09
N ILE A 71 1.83 -15.92 23.84
CA ILE A 71 2.35 -16.69 22.69
C ILE A 71 3.87 -16.81 22.83
N PRO A 72 4.46 -18.02 22.74
CA PRO A 72 5.89 -18.20 22.88
C PRO A 72 6.69 -17.37 21.87
N PHE A 73 7.78 -16.73 22.34
CA PHE A 73 8.66 -15.91 21.49
C PHE A 73 9.08 -16.64 20.20
N GLN A 74 9.37 -17.93 20.29
CA GLN A 74 9.77 -18.74 19.13
C GLN A 74 8.67 -18.79 18.07
N GLU A 75 7.40 -18.97 18.45
CA GLU A 75 6.27 -18.97 17.51
C GLU A 75 6.10 -17.60 16.84
N CYS A 76 6.13 -16.51 17.63
CA CYS A 76 6.09 -15.15 17.09
C CYS A 76 7.25 -14.87 16.12
N SER A 77 8.47 -15.27 16.48
CA SER A 77 9.67 -15.07 15.67
C SER A 77 9.62 -15.84 14.35
N GLN A 78 9.07 -17.07 14.37
CA GLN A 78 8.88 -17.89 13.17
C GLN A 78 7.81 -17.30 12.25
N ALA A 79 6.70 -16.83 12.82
CA ALA A 79 5.66 -16.14 12.07
C ALA A 79 6.22 -14.89 11.36
N LEU A 80 6.99 -14.06 12.07
CA LEU A 80 7.67 -12.90 11.50
C LEU A 80 8.69 -13.27 10.40
N ALA A 81 9.43 -14.37 10.56
CA ALA A 81 10.36 -14.85 9.54
C ALA A 81 9.69 -15.35 8.27
N SER A 82 8.46 -15.85 8.40
CA SER A 82 7.61 -16.28 7.27
C SER A 82 6.85 -15.11 6.62
N PHE A 83 6.72 -13.97 7.30
CA PHE A 83 5.98 -12.82 6.80
C PHE A 83 6.67 -12.24 5.57
N GLY A 84 6.05 -12.46 4.40
CA GLY A 84 6.56 -12.02 3.09
C GLY A 84 6.36 -10.53 2.80
N GLY A 85 5.86 -9.76 3.77
CA GLY A 85 5.43 -8.39 3.56
C GLY A 85 3.94 -8.27 3.29
N VAL A 86 3.53 -7.03 3.05
CA VAL A 86 2.17 -6.72 2.62
C VAL A 86 2.20 -6.75 1.10
N ASN A 87 1.44 -7.68 0.50
CA ASN A 87 1.21 -7.69 -0.95
C ASN A 87 0.78 -6.29 -1.42
N ARG A 88 1.04 -5.96 -2.69
CA ARG A 88 0.57 -4.72 -3.34
C ARG A 88 1.35 -3.47 -2.89
N ARG A 89 2.68 -3.46 -2.84
CA ARG A 89 3.47 -2.22 -2.71
C ARG A 89 4.39 -2.06 -3.91
N LEU A 90 4.13 -1.06 -4.75
CA LEU A 90 4.71 -0.89 -6.09
C LEU A 90 4.78 -2.20 -6.88
N GLN A 91 3.75 -3.04 -6.74
CA GLN A 91 3.79 -4.38 -7.28
C GLN A 91 3.56 -4.33 -8.79
N HIS A 92 4.54 -4.76 -9.58
CA HIS A 92 4.34 -4.97 -11.01
C HIS A 92 3.41 -6.16 -11.23
N ILE A 93 2.23 -5.88 -11.77
CA ILE A 93 1.19 -6.89 -12.07
C ILE A 93 1.47 -7.53 -13.44
N GLY A 94 1.96 -6.73 -14.38
CA GLY A 94 2.37 -7.22 -15.68
C GLY A 94 2.51 -6.13 -16.74
N THR A 95 2.76 -6.58 -17.96
CA THR A 95 2.86 -5.71 -19.13
C THR A 95 2.18 -6.37 -20.33
N ALA A 96 1.39 -5.61 -21.06
CA ALA A 96 0.72 -6.07 -22.28
C ALA A 96 0.67 -4.93 -23.29
N GLY A 97 1.19 -5.16 -24.51
CA GLY A 97 1.16 -4.14 -25.57
C GLY A 97 1.87 -2.85 -25.19
N ASP A 98 3.00 -2.96 -24.49
CA ASP A 98 3.78 -1.85 -23.91
C ASP A 98 3.03 -1.01 -22.86
N VAL A 99 1.89 -1.47 -22.36
CA VAL A 99 1.23 -0.88 -21.18
C VAL A 99 1.76 -1.57 -19.93
N VAL A 100 2.29 -0.80 -18.99
CA VAL A 100 2.76 -1.30 -17.69
C VAL A 100 1.66 -1.16 -16.65
N ILE A 101 1.43 -2.21 -15.86
CA ILE A 101 0.39 -2.21 -14.81
C ILE A 101 1.03 -2.49 -13.45
N VAL A 102 0.77 -1.58 -12.51
CA VAL A 102 1.31 -1.57 -11.14
C VAL A 102 0.15 -1.50 -10.14
N ASP A 103 0.30 -2.11 -8.97
CA ASP A 103 -0.65 -2.00 -7.86
C ASP A 103 0.05 -1.56 -6.57
N ASP A 104 -0.56 -0.60 -5.87
CA ASP A 104 -0.11 -0.13 -4.57
C ASP A 104 -1.27 -0.07 -3.55
N TYR A 105 -0.99 -0.51 -2.33
CA TYR A 105 -1.88 -0.54 -1.18
C TYR A 105 -2.07 0.85 -0.56
N GLY A 106 -1.28 1.83 -1.01
CA GLY A 106 -1.31 3.22 -0.58
C GLY A 106 -2.73 3.77 -0.60
N HIS A 107 -3.17 4.21 0.57
CA HIS A 107 -4.52 4.71 0.80
C HIS A 107 -4.52 5.97 1.66
N HIS A 108 -3.34 6.48 2.03
CA HIS A 108 -3.15 7.81 2.59
C HIS A 108 -2.63 8.79 1.52
N PRO A 109 -3.05 10.08 1.53
CA PRO A 109 -2.60 11.07 0.55
C PRO A 109 -1.08 11.17 0.38
N THR A 110 -0.34 11.07 1.49
CA THR A 110 1.14 11.08 1.47
C THR A 110 1.72 9.89 0.73
N GLU A 111 1.15 8.69 0.93
CA GLU A 111 1.62 7.48 0.23
C GLU A 111 1.37 7.62 -1.27
N ILE A 112 0.16 8.05 -1.66
CA ILE A 112 -0.21 8.27 -3.06
C ILE A 112 0.79 9.21 -3.75
N ARG A 113 1.11 10.36 -3.12
CA ARG A 113 2.09 11.32 -3.65
C ARG A 113 3.48 10.69 -3.83
N VAL A 114 3.96 9.96 -2.83
CA VAL A 114 5.27 9.31 -2.88
C VAL A 114 5.34 8.29 -4.01
N ILE A 115 4.30 7.48 -4.16
CA ILE A 115 4.22 6.44 -5.18
C ILE A 115 4.13 7.05 -6.58
N LEU A 116 3.27 8.04 -6.79
CA LEU A 116 3.15 8.70 -8.09
C LEU A 116 4.45 9.41 -8.49
N ALA A 117 5.14 10.05 -7.53
CA ALA A 117 6.44 10.66 -7.80
C ALA A 117 7.49 9.62 -8.20
N ALA A 118 7.54 8.46 -7.52
CA ALA A 118 8.45 7.37 -7.86
C ALA A 118 8.17 6.81 -9.26
N LEU A 119 6.89 6.59 -9.60
CA LEU A 119 6.48 6.13 -10.93
C LEU A 119 6.82 7.15 -12.01
N ARG A 120 6.57 8.45 -11.78
CA ARG A 120 6.95 9.52 -12.72
C ARG A 120 8.47 9.54 -12.95
N GLN A 121 9.27 9.41 -11.91
CA GLN A 121 10.73 9.33 -12.03
C GLN A 121 11.17 8.10 -12.82
N GLN A 122 10.51 6.96 -12.62
CA GLN A 122 10.85 5.70 -13.28
C GLN A 122 10.47 5.67 -14.77
N TYR A 123 9.30 6.21 -15.11
CA TYR A 123 8.71 6.08 -16.45
C TYR A 123 8.75 7.38 -17.28
N GLY A 124 9.28 8.47 -16.73
CA GLY A 124 9.48 9.73 -17.44
C GLY A 124 8.19 10.33 -17.98
N GLU A 125 8.19 10.69 -19.25
CA GLU A 125 7.06 11.34 -19.95
C GLU A 125 5.95 10.36 -20.38
N ARG A 126 6.05 9.06 -20.02
CA ARG A 126 4.98 8.10 -20.28
C ARG A 126 3.69 8.55 -19.58
N LYS A 127 2.54 8.37 -20.24
CA LYS A 127 1.25 8.76 -19.66
C LYS A 127 0.94 7.89 -18.45
N LEU A 128 0.75 8.50 -17.28
CA LEU A 128 0.52 7.85 -16.00
C LEU A 128 -0.96 7.96 -15.60
N TRP A 129 -1.64 6.81 -15.62
CA TRP A 129 -3.00 6.64 -15.16
C TRP A 129 -3.02 6.21 -13.69
N ALA A 130 -3.75 6.93 -12.85
CA ALA A 130 -3.97 6.59 -11.45
C ALA A 130 -5.44 6.20 -11.24
N VAL A 131 -5.69 4.94 -10.86
CA VAL A 131 -7.00 4.48 -10.40
C VAL A 131 -6.98 4.45 -8.89
N TRP A 132 -7.86 5.19 -8.22
CA TRP A 132 -7.91 5.25 -6.76
C TRP A 132 -9.28 4.80 -6.24
N GLN A 133 -9.24 3.82 -5.32
CA GLN A 133 -10.37 3.47 -4.48
C GLN A 133 -10.17 4.04 -3.07
N PRO A 134 -10.95 5.03 -2.65
CA PRO A 134 -10.87 5.53 -1.27
C PRO A 134 -11.19 4.42 -0.28
N HIS A 135 -10.43 4.33 0.81
CA HIS A 135 -10.69 3.36 1.88
C HIS A 135 -11.37 4.06 3.04
N THR A 136 -12.56 3.59 3.43
CA THR A 136 -13.43 4.08 4.52
C THR A 136 -13.99 5.49 4.35
N TYR A 137 -15.23 5.71 4.79
CA TYR A 137 -15.91 7.00 4.76
C TYR A 137 -15.25 7.99 5.72
N SER A 138 -14.92 7.52 6.94
CA SER A 138 -14.31 8.35 7.98
C SER A 138 -13.00 8.99 7.51
N ARG A 139 -12.09 8.19 6.93
CA ARG A 139 -10.82 8.66 6.39
C ARG A 139 -11.01 9.60 5.20
N THR A 140 -11.92 9.25 4.29
CA THR A 140 -12.21 10.07 3.11
C THR A 140 -12.75 11.45 3.51
N LYS A 141 -13.63 11.50 4.51
CA LYS A 141 -14.14 12.77 5.05
C LYS A 141 -13.05 13.58 5.75
N LEU A 142 -12.25 12.93 6.58
CA LEU A 142 -11.20 13.58 7.36
C LEU A 142 -10.12 14.21 6.49
N LEU A 143 -9.72 13.51 5.41
CA LEU A 143 -8.59 13.88 4.55
C LEU A 143 -9.03 14.35 3.15
N GLN A 144 -10.27 14.83 3.02
CA GLN A 144 -10.88 15.14 1.72
C GLN A 144 -10.02 16.11 0.89
N ARG A 145 -9.52 17.18 1.52
CA ARG A 145 -8.71 18.20 0.86
C ARG A 145 -7.33 17.66 0.46
N GLU A 146 -6.75 16.83 1.31
CA GLU A 146 -5.44 16.23 1.11
C GLU A 146 -5.49 15.20 -0.03
N PHE A 147 -6.57 14.42 -0.13
CA PHE A 147 -6.81 13.53 -1.27
C PHE A 147 -7.00 14.33 -2.55
N ALA A 148 -7.77 15.42 -2.51
CA ALA A 148 -8.01 16.25 -3.69
C ALA A 148 -6.72 16.83 -4.31
N ALA A 149 -5.66 16.99 -3.49
CA ALA A 149 -4.34 17.47 -3.90
C ALA A 149 -3.28 16.36 -4.10
N ALA A 150 -3.61 15.07 -3.91
CA ALA A 150 -2.60 14.00 -3.85
C ALA A 150 -2.11 13.49 -5.21
N PHE A 151 -2.79 13.85 -6.31
CA PHE A 151 -2.62 13.16 -7.60
C PHE A 151 -1.86 13.95 -8.66
N GLY A 152 -1.23 15.07 -8.31
CA GLY A 152 -0.65 16.00 -9.30
C GLY A 152 0.49 15.47 -10.18
N ALA A 153 1.03 14.27 -9.91
CA ALA A 153 2.05 13.64 -10.75
C ALA A 153 1.47 12.63 -11.77
N ALA A 154 0.19 12.27 -11.64
CA ALA A 154 -0.54 11.49 -12.64
C ALA A 154 -0.98 12.41 -13.80
N ASP A 155 -1.17 11.83 -14.98
CA ASP A 155 -1.76 12.55 -16.12
C ASP A 155 -3.28 12.39 -16.14
N GLU A 156 -3.78 11.25 -15.65
CA GLU A 156 -5.21 10.91 -15.61
C GLU A 156 -5.54 10.27 -14.26
N VAL A 157 -6.65 10.66 -13.66
CA VAL A 157 -7.10 10.13 -12.36
C VAL A 157 -8.51 9.60 -12.48
N ILE A 158 -8.70 8.33 -12.17
CA ILE A 158 -10.00 7.67 -12.08
C ILE A 158 -10.28 7.36 -10.63
N VAL A 159 -11.40 7.86 -10.11
CA VAL A 159 -11.82 7.63 -8.73
C VAL A 159 -13.03 6.69 -8.69
N LEU A 160 -12.90 5.64 -7.88
CA LEU A 160 -13.91 4.61 -7.66
C LEU A 160 -14.78 4.91 -6.43
N ASP A 161 -15.80 4.10 -6.22
CA ASP A 161 -16.62 4.13 -5.01
C ASP A 161 -15.76 3.89 -3.76
N ILE A 162 -16.17 4.51 -2.64
CA ILE A 162 -15.51 4.33 -1.35
C ILE A 162 -15.65 2.87 -0.92
N TYR A 163 -14.52 2.19 -0.71
CA TYR A 163 -14.50 0.88 -0.08
C TYR A 163 -14.79 1.03 1.42
N ARG A 164 -16.02 0.68 1.81
CA ARG A 164 -16.51 0.86 3.18
C ARG A 164 -15.76 0.08 4.27
N SER A 165 -15.06 -0.99 3.91
CA SER A 165 -14.54 -1.97 4.87
C SER A 165 -15.66 -2.46 5.80
N ARG A 166 -15.66 -2.07 7.09
CA ARG A 166 -16.70 -2.38 8.08
C ARG A 166 -17.60 -1.20 8.44
N GLU A 167 -17.46 -0.06 7.78
CA GLU A 167 -18.24 1.15 8.10
C GLU A 167 -19.64 1.15 7.47
N THR A 168 -20.56 1.77 8.19
CA THR A 168 -21.86 2.20 7.67
C THR A 168 -21.74 3.67 7.26
N ASP A 169 -22.21 4.02 6.07
CA ASP A 169 -22.21 5.41 5.64
C ASP A 169 -23.21 6.24 6.46
N THR A 170 -22.68 7.08 7.34
CA THR A 170 -23.44 8.03 8.15
C THR A 170 -22.93 9.47 7.97
N LEU A 171 -21.93 9.67 7.11
CA LEU A 171 -21.19 10.94 6.98
C LEU A 171 -21.57 11.72 5.72
N GLY A 172 -22.33 11.11 4.81
CA GLY A 172 -22.79 11.73 3.56
C GLY A 172 -21.64 12.12 2.64
N ILE A 173 -20.52 11.40 2.74
CA ILE A 173 -19.32 11.57 1.92
C ILE A 173 -19.34 10.54 0.80
N ASP A 174 -19.11 11.00 -0.42
CA ASP A 174 -18.88 10.14 -1.57
C ASP A 174 -17.61 10.57 -2.32
N SER A 175 -17.13 9.71 -3.21
CA SER A 175 -15.93 9.97 -3.99
C SER A 175 -16.12 11.12 -5.00
N ALA A 176 -17.34 11.35 -5.51
CA ALA A 176 -17.62 12.43 -6.44
C ALA A 176 -17.42 13.79 -5.79
N GLN A 177 -17.75 13.93 -4.50
CA GLN A 177 -17.46 15.12 -3.71
C GLN A 177 -15.95 15.38 -3.55
N VAL A 178 -15.11 14.33 -3.51
CA VAL A 178 -13.64 14.49 -3.51
C VAL A 178 -13.18 14.98 -4.87
N VAL A 179 -13.63 14.34 -5.96
CA VAL A 179 -13.29 14.73 -7.35
C VAL A 179 -13.69 16.17 -7.64
N ALA A 180 -14.87 16.62 -7.19
CA ALA A 180 -15.33 18.00 -7.34
C ALA A 180 -14.42 19.05 -6.67
N GLN A 181 -13.58 18.65 -5.71
CA GLN A 181 -12.60 19.54 -5.05
C GLN A 181 -11.21 19.43 -5.67
N MET A 182 -10.98 18.53 -6.62
CA MET A 182 -9.68 18.38 -7.28
C MET A 182 -9.46 19.55 -8.25
N THR A 183 -8.26 20.13 -8.20
CA THR A 183 -7.79 21.06 -9.23
C THR A 183 -7.13 20.34 -10.41
N HIS A 184 -7.06 19.01 -10.35
CA HIS A 184 -6.48 18.17 -11.39
C HIS A 184 -7.35 18.21 -12.66
N PRO A 185 -6.79 18.57 -13.83
CA PRO A 185 -7.58 18.85 -15.03
C PRO A 185 -8.24 17.60 -15.63
N ALA A 186 -7.70 16.42 -15.33
CA ALA A 186 -8.13 15.14 -15.86
C ALA A 186 -8.42 14.16 -14.71
N ALA A 187 -9.39 14.52 -13.88
CA ALA A 187 -9.86 13.68 -12.78
C ALA A 187 -11.35 13.36 -12.95
N HIS A 188 -11.68 12.07 -12.93
CA HIS A 188 -13.01 11.57 -13.25
C HIS A 188 -13.50 10.60 -12.17
N TYR A 189 -14.72 10.80 -11.70
CA TYR A 189 -15.41 9.81 -10.89
C TYR A 189 -16.14 8.82 -11.82
N ILE A 190 -15.80 7.54 -11.71
CA ILE A 190 -16.46 6.45 -12.45
C ILE A 190 -17.24 5.53 -11.50
N GLY A 191 -16.83 5.45 -10.23
CA GLY A 191 -17.51 4.65 -9.20
C GLY A 191 -17.26 3.15 -9.34
N ALA A 192 -17.88 2.53 -10.34
CA ALA A 192 -17.80 1.07 -10.56
C ALA A 192 -16.46 0.65 -11.17
N ARG A 193 -15.87 -0.43 -10.64
CA ARG A 193 -14.57 -0.97 -11.07
C ARG A 193 -14.62 -1.51 -12.50
N GLU A 194 -15.70 -2.18 -12.85
CA GLU A 194 -15.93 -2.76 -14.17
C GLU A 194 -16.03 -1.65 -15.22
N ALA A 195 -16.73 -0.56 -14.88
CA ALA A 195 -16.84 0.63 -15.73
C ALA A 195 -15.48 1.33 -15.88
N ALA A 196 -14.68 1.41 -14.80
CA ALA A 196 -13.34 1.96 -14.87
C ALA A 196 -12.39 1.13 -15.73
N ALA A 197 -12.46 -0.21 -15.63
CA ALA A 197 -11.67 -1.11 -16.46
C ALA A 197 -12.07 -1.02 -17.94
N ALA A 198 -13.37 -0.95 -18.24
CA ALA A 198 -13.86 -0.74 -19.60
C ALA A 198 -13.40 0.61 -20.16
N TYR A 199 -13.54 1.69 -19.39
CA TYR A 199 -13.05 3.01 -19.76
C TYR A 199 -11.55 2.99 -20.06
N LEU A 200 -10.74 2.36 -19.20
CA LEU A 200 -9.30 2.24 -19.45
C LEU A 200 -8.99 1.45 -20.71
N LEU A 201 -9.68 0.33 -20.98
CA LEU A 201 -9.46 -0.47 -22.18
C LEU A 201 -9.75 0.30 -23.48
N ASP A 202 -10.66 1.28 -23.43
CA ASP A 202 -10.99 2.13 -24.58
C ASP A 202 -10.00 3.30 -24.79
N HIS A 203 -9.29 3.73 -23.74
CA HIS A 203 -8.49 4.97 -23.76
C HIS A 203 -6.98 4.73 -23.62
N ILE A 204 -6.54 3.66 -22.94
CA ILE A 204 -5.14 3.39 -22.66
C ILE A 204 -4.38 3.06 -23.96
N GLN A 205 -3.18 3.61 -24.10
CA GLN A 205 -2.36 3.46 -25.30
C GLN A 205 -1.06 2.71 -25.00
N PRO A 206 -0.45 2.05 -26.01
CA PRO A 206 0.92 1.54 -25.88
C PRO A 206 1.87 2.63 -25.38
N GLY A 207 2.70 2.30 -24.38
CA GLY A 207 3.56 3.27 -23.72
C GLY A 207 2.96 3.89 -22.46
N ASP A 208 1.71 3.61 -22.12
CA ASP A 208 1.09 4.11 -20.88
C ASP A 208 1.53 3.29 -19.65
N VAL A 209 1.39 3.89 -18.47
CA VAL A 209 1.56 3.24 -17.16
C VAL A 209 0.28 3.39 -16.38
N LEU A 210 -0.25 2.28 -15.85
CA LEU A 210 -1.43 2.26 -14.99
C LEU A 210 -1.00 1.85 -13.58
N VAL A 211 -1.39 2.65 -12.58
CA VAL A 211 -1.29 2.28 -11.16
C VAL A 211 -2.66 2.24 -10.51
N THR A 212 -2.96 1.16 -9.79
CA THR A 212 -4.12 1.08 -8.89
C THR A 212 -3.70 1.39 -7.45
N PHE A 213 -4.50 2.20 -6.77
CA PHE A 213 -4.35 2.57 -5.35
C PHE A 213 -5.56 2.13 -4.54
N GLY A 214 -5.30 1.52 -3.38
CA GLY A 214 -6.30 1.34 -2.35
C GLY A 214 -6.13 0.06 -1.56
N ALA A 215 -6.67 0.04 -0.35
CA ALA A 215 -6.63 -1.13 0.54
C ALA A 215 -7.79 -2.12 0.34
N GLY A 216 -8.77 -1.75 -0.48
CA GLY A 216 -9.90 -2.60 -0.85
C GLY A 216 -9.63 -3.46 -2.07
N ASP A 217 -10.69 -3.70 -2.83
CA ASP A 217 -10.74 -4.58 -4.00
C ASP A 217 -10.61 -3.83 -5.34
N GLY A 218 -10.15 -2.57 -5.29
CA GLY A 218 -9.85 -1.74 -6.46
C GLY A 218 -8.71 -2.24 -7.34
N ASN A 219 -7.80 -3.08 -6.83
CA ASN A 219 -6.74 -3.72 -7.63
C ASN A 219 -7.28 -4.60 -8.76
N ALA A 220 -8.52 -5.09 -8.63
CA ALA A 220 -9.18 -5.86 -9.69
C ALA A 220 -9.18 -5.10 -11.03
N VAL A 221 -9.27 -3.77 -11.02
CA VAL A 221 -9.22 -2.94 -12.23
C VAL A 221 -7.93 -3.16 -13.01
N GLY A 222 -6.77 -3.12 -12.33
CA GLY A 222 -5.47 -3.32 -12.97
C GLY A 222 -5.36 -4.72 -13.59
N GLN A 223 -5.82 -5.75 -12.88
CA GLN A 223 -5.83 -7.12 -13.40
C GLN A 223 -6.75 -7.28 -14.63
N TRP A 224 -7.97 -6.72 -14.57
CA TRP A 224 -8.91 -6.79 -15.69
C TRP A 224 -8.43 -6.04 -16.93
N VAL A 225 -7.77 -4.89 -16.76
CA VAL A 225 -7.14 -4.17 -17.87
C VAL A 225 -6.01 -5.01 -18.47
N LEU A 226 -5.15 -5.64 -17.66
CA LEU A 226 -4.09 -6.52 -18.14
C LEU A 226 -4.64 -7.66 -19.01
N ASP A 227 -5.67 -8.34 -18.51
CA ASP A 227 -6.26 -9.49 -19.18
C ASP A 227 -7.00 -9.06 -20.46
N GLY A 228 -7.71 -7.92 -20.44
CA GLY A 228 -8.35 -7.34 -21.60
C GLY A 228 -7.36 -6.95 -22.70
N LEU A 229 -6.23 -6.34 -22.35
CA LEU A 229 -5.16 -6.00 -23.30
C LEU A 229 -4.55 -7.25 -23.94
N LYS A 230 -4.24 -8.29 -23.14
CA LYS A 230 -3.73 -9.57 -23.65
C LYS A 230 -4.72 -10.23 -24.63
N ALA A 231 -6.01 -10.23 -24.28
CA ALA A 231 -7.05 -10.79 -25.16
C ALA A 231 -7.16 -10.02 -26.49
N ASN A 232 -7.04 -8.68 -26.45
CA ASN A 232 -7.07 -7.85 -27.66
C ASN A 232 -5.87 -8.10 -28.57
N LEU A 233 -4.67 -8.27 -28.00
CA LEU A 233 -3.46 -8.57 -28.75
C LEU A 233 -3.53 -9.95 -29.42
N ASN A 234 -4.00 -10.96 -28.69
CA ASN A 234 -4.16 -12.30 -29.24
C ASN A 234 -5.15 -12.31 -30.41
N ARG A 235 -6.26 -11.56 -30.32
CA ARG A 235 -7.23 -11.43 -31.42
C ARG A 235 -6.61 -10.82 -32.68
N ARG A 236 -5.73 -9.82 -32.53
CA ARG A 236 -5.04 -9.15 -33.66
C ARG A 236 -3.97 -10.02 -34.33
N GLN A 237 -3.42 -11.02 -33.63
CA GLN A 237 -2.42 -11.92 -34.21
C GLN A 237 -3.05 -13.08 -35.00
N VAL A 238 -4.33 -13.35 -34.79
CA VAL A 238 -5.08 -14.45 -35.44
C VAL A 238 -5.91 -13.96 -36.62
N SER A 239 -6.12 -12.63 -36.75
CA SER A 239 -6.78 -11.94 -37.86
C SER A 239 -5.79 -11.52 -38.95
#